data_AF-A0A6L3X6C5-F1
#
_entry.id   AF-A0A6L3X6C5-F1
#
_cell.length_a   1.000
_cell.length_b   1.000
_cell.length_c   1.000
_cell.angle_alpha   90.00
_cell.angle_beta   90.00
_cell.angle_gamma   90.00
#
_symmetry.space_group_name_H-M   'P 1'
#
loop_
_entity.id
_entity.type
_entity.pdbx_description
1 polymer ?
#
loop_
_entity_poly.entity_id
_entity_poly.type
_entity_poly.pdbx_seq_one_letter_code
_entity_poly.pdbx_strand_id
1 'polypeptide(L)'
;VQPRKAAGKALDRQGITVAEAVNRVLHLPAVAEKTFLVTIGDRTVTGMVSRDQMDGPWQIPVANCAVTTASLDSYYGEAMALGDRTPVALLDFAASARLAVGEALTNIAATQIGDIKRIKLSANWMGAAGHPGED
;
A
#
# COMPACT_ATOMS: atom_id res chain seq x y z
N VAL A 1 -17.36 -25.30 -0.47
CA VAL A 1 -16.19 -25.74 0.33
C VAL A 1 -16.22 -24.96 1.63
N GLN A 2 -16.00 -25.57 2.81
CA GLN A 2 -15.96 -24.79 4.06
C GLN A 2 -14.59 -24.08 4.16
N PRO A 3 -14.54 -22.78 4.48
CA PRO A 3 -13.27 -22.07 4.61
C PRO A 3 -12.48 -22.66 5.79
N ARG A 4 -11.28 -23.19 5.53
CA ARG A 4 -10.35 -23.57 6.58
C ARG A 4 -9.56 -22.34 6.99
N LYS A 5 -9.93 -21.73 8.11
CA LYS A 5 -9.10 -20.69 8.74
C LYS A 5 -7.90 -21.35 9.41
N ALA A 6 -6.70 -20.78 9.22
CA ALA A 6 -5.56 -21.21 10.00
C ALA A 6 -5.85 -20.93 11.50
N ALA A 7 -5.56 -21.91 12.36
CA ALA A 7 -5.61 -21.70 13.81
C ALA A 7 -4.43 -20.80 14.21
N GLY A 8 -4.65 -19.48 14.22
CA GLY A 8 -3.66 -18.51 14.66
C GLY A 8 -3.20 -18.82 16.09
N LYS A 9 -1.89 -18.80 16.33
CA LYS A 9 -1.33 -18.80 17.69
C LYS A 9 -1.32 -17.37 18.21
N ALA A 10 -1.60 -17.20 19.51
CA ALA A 10 -1.41 -15.91 20.14
C ALA A 10 0.04 -15.46 19.98
N LEU A 11 0.26 -14.16 19.71
CA LEU A 11 1.60 -13.59 19.61
C LEU A 11 2.32 -13.76 20.95
N ASP A 12 3.35 -14.60 20.96
CA ASP A 12 4.28 -14.66 22.08
C ASP A 12 5.23 -13.46 22.02
N ARG A 13 5.25 -12.69 23.11
CA ARG A 13 6.06 -11.47 23.24
C ARG A 13 7.34 -11.73 24.04
N GLN A 14 7.51 -12.92 24.61
CA GLN A 14 8.71 -13.27 25.36
C GLN A 14 9.94 -13.15 24.44
N GLY A 15 10.97 -12.45 24.92
CA GLY A 15 12.19 -12.20 24.15
C GLY A 15 12.10 -11.09 23.09
N ILE A 16 10.94 -10.43 22.91
CA ILE A 16 10.82 -9.28 22.00
C ILE A 16 11.09 -7.99 22.78
N THR A 17 12.22 -7.34 22.49
CA THR A 17 12.50 -5.97 22.96
C THR A 17 12.11 -4.96 21.89
N VAL A 18 11.76 -3.73 22.30
CA VAL A 18 11.40 -2.67 21.34
C VAL A 18 12.58 -2.33 20.43
N ALA A 19 13.80 -2.25 20.97
CA ALA A 19 15.00 -1.94 20.19
C ALA A 19 15.26 -3.00 19.10
N GLU A 20 15.15 -4.29 19.45
CA GLU A 20 15.33 -5.38 18.50
C GLU A 20 14.17 -5.42 17.49
N ALA A 21 12.94 -5.18 17.93
CA ALA A 21 11.78 -5.14 17.05
C ALA A 21 11.91 -4.02 16.00
N VAL A 22 12.31 -2.81 16.42
CA VAL A 22 12.57 -1.69 15.49
C VAL A 22 13.66 -2.07 14.49
N ASN A 23 14.76 -2.66 14.96
CA ASN A 23 15.84 -3.11 14.07
C ASN A 23 15.31 -4.10 13.02
N ARG A 24 14.61 -5.16 13.45
CA ARG A 24 14.07 -6.17 12.52
C ARG A 24 13.02 -5.63 11.56
N VAL A 25 12.10 -4.82 12.06
CA VAL A 25 11.01 -4.25 11.24
C VAL A 25 11.58 -3.34 10.16
N LEU A 26 12.59 -2.51 10.47
CA LEU A 26 13.24 -1.66 9.47
C LEU A 26 14.07 -2.44 8.45
N HIS A 27 14.51 -3.66 8.76
CA HIS A 27 15.20 -4.56 7.83
C HIS A 27 14.26 -5.50 7.04
N LEU A 28 12.96 -5.50 7.34
CA LEU A 28 11.99 -6.27 6.56
C LEU A 28 11.81 -5.60 5.19
N PRO A 29 12.03 -6.27 4.05
CA PRO A 29 11.93 -5.65 2.73
C PRO A 29 10.58 -4.98 2.44
N ALA A 30 9.48 -5.47 3.02
CA ALA A 30 8.17 -4.84 2.92
C ALA A 30 8.13 -3.42 3.53
N VAL A 31 8.95 -3.15 4.55
CA VAL A 31 9.01 -1.88 5.29
C VAL A 31 10.21 -1.01 4.89
N ALA A 32 11.36 -1.63 4.59
CA ALA A 32 12.62 -0.95 4.27
C ALA A 32 12.51 0.06 3.10
N GLU A 33 13.50 0.93 2.95
CA GLU A 33 13.54 1.94 1.88
C GLU A 33 13.46 1.30 0.47
N LYS A 34 12.71 1.93 -0.43
CA LYS A 34 12.40 1.38 -1.77
C LYS A 34 13.15 2.07 -2.93
N THR A 35 14.22 2.81 -2.65
CA THR A 35 14.97 3.59 -3.66
C THR A 35 15.36 2.76 -4.88
N PHE A 36 15.76 1.50 -4.69
CA PHE A 36 16.15 0.61 -5.80
C PHE A 36 15.01 0.26 -6.77
N LEU A 37 13.74 0.35 -6.35
CA LEU A 37 12.57 0.18 -7.21
C LEU A 37 12.11 1.49 -7.84
N VAL A 38 12.40 2.61 -7.19
CA VAL A 38 11.89 3.94 -7.58
C VAL A 38 12.78 4.59 -8.63
N THR A 39 14.10 4.58 -8.44
CA THR A 39 15.04 5.35 -9.27
C THR A 39 15.31 4.74 -10.63
N ILE A 40 15.00 3.45 -10.82
CA ILE A 40 15.16 2.74 -12.09
C ILE A 40 14.10 3.11 -13.13
N GLY A 41 12.97 3.71 -12.71
CA GLY A 41 11.91 4.17 -13.59
C GLY A 41 11.90 5.69 -13.74
N ASP A 42 11.55 6.17 -14.94
CA ASP A 42 11.29 7.60 -15.17
C ASP A 42 10.06 8.05 -14.36
N ARG A 43 10.13 9.25 -13.78
CA ARG A 43 9.06 9.86 -12.95
C ARG A 43 8.76 11.30 -13.32
N THR A 44 9.14 11.73 -14.53
CA THR A 44 9.06 13.14 -14.95
C THR A 44 8.57 13.31 -16.39
N VAL A 45 8.69 12.29 -17.23
CA VAL A 45 8.16 12.29 -18.59
C VAL A 45 6.68 12.71 -18.56
N THR A 46 6.28 13.54 -19.53
CA THR A 46 5.06 14.39 -19.63
C THR A 46 5.16 15.80 -19.04
N GLY A 47 5.99 16.03 -18.02
CA GLY A 47 6.01 17.31 -17.30
C GLY A 47 4.78 17.57 -16.43
N MET A 48 3.90 16.57 -16.26
CA MET A 48 2.65 16.67 -15.49
C MET A 48 2.72 15.97 -14.13
N VAL A 49 3.87 15.41 -13.73
CA VAL A 49 4.02 14.74 -12.43
C VAL A 49 4.14 15.80 -11.34
N SER A 50 3.08 15.96 -10.53
CA SER A 50 3.07 16.91 -9.40
C SER A 50 3.56 16.27 -8.10
N ARG A 51 3.34 14.96 -7.91
CA ARG A 51 3.84 14.20 -6.77
C ARG A 51 4.31 12.82 -7.20
N ASP A 52 5.62 12.60 -7.11
CA ASP A 52 6.25 11.28 -7.20
C ASP A 52 6.51 10.71 -5.79
N GLN A 53 7.10 9.51 -5.74
CA GLN A 53 7.40 8.76 -4.53
C GLN A 53 8.43 9.47 -3.63
N MET A 54 9.36 10.24 -4.20
CA MET A 54 10.45 10.91 -3.49
C MET A 54 9.93 12.19 -2.82
N ASP A 55 10.12 12.31 -1.51
CA ASP A 55 9.58 13.42 -0.72
C ASP A 55 10.68 14.29 -0.07
N GLY A 56 10.41 15.60 -0.06
CA GLY A 56 11.24 16.62 0.56
C GLY A 56 12.65 16.80 -0.01
N PRO A 57 13.46 17.70 0.58
CA PRO A 57 14.81 18.01 0.08
C PRO A 57 15.78 16.82 0.09
N TRP A 58 15.52 15.81 0.93
CA TRP A 58 16.32 14.59 1.03
C TRP A 58 15.87 13.49 0.07
N GLN A 59 14.77 13.70 -0.67
CA GLN A 59 14.26 12.78 -1.68
C GLN A 59 14.08 11.35 -1.14
N ILE A 60 13.42 11.21 0.01
CA ILE A 60 13.18 9.90 0.64
C ILE A 60 11.91 9.28 0.02
N PRO A 61 11.91 8.00 -0.44
CA PRO A 61 10.77 7.39 -1.15
C PRO A 61 9.62 6.99 -0.20
N VAL A 62 8.90 7.96 0.34
CA VAL A 62 7.86 7.75 1.38
C VAL A 62 6.50 8.42 1.07
N ALA A 63 6.31 8.99 -0.12
CA ALA A 63 5.01 9.55 -0.48
C ALA A 63 3.93 8.45 -0.56
N ASN A 64 2.77 8.69 0.07
CA ASN A 64 1.71 7.69 0.18
C ASN A 64 0.89 7.51 -1.12
N CYS A 65 0.82 8.54 -1.96
CA CYS A 65 0.10 8.51 -3.23
C CYS A 65 0.84 9.34 -4.29
N ALA A 66 0.52 9.07 -5.56
CA ALA A 66 1.01 9.83 -6.71
C ALA A 66 -0.05 10.82 -7.19
N VAL A 67 0.38 11.96 -7.73
CA VAL A 67 -0.50 13.01 -8.28
C VAL A 67 0.05 13.53 -9.61
N THR A 68 -0.80 13.57 -10.62
CA THR A 68 -0.53 14.17 -11.93
C THR A 68 -1.44 15.35 -12.17
N THR A 69 -0.99 16.36 -12.91
CA THR A 69 -1.86 17.44 -13.41
C THR A 69 -2.64 16.94 -14.62
N ALA A 70 -3.88 17.41 -14.76
CA ALA A 70 -4.78 17.06 -15.86
C ALA A 70 -4.29 17.64 -17.20
N SER A 71 -3.53 18.72 -17.14
CA SER A 71 -2.91 19.40 -18.28
C SER A 71 -1.70 20.22 -17.81
N LEU A 72 -0.93 20.78 -18.76
CA LEU A 72 0.22 21.65 -18.47
C LEU A 72 -0.17 23.07 -18.00
N ASP A 73 -1.46 23.42 -18.09
CA ASP A 73 -2.01 24.75 -17.79
C ASP A 73 -3.07 24.71 -16.67
N SER A 74 -3.13 23.64 -15.88
CA SER A 74 -4.13 23.44 -14.84
C SER A 74 -3.52 22.90 -13.54
N TYR A 75 -4.16 23.24 -12.41
CA TYR A 75 -3.89 22.63 -11.11
C TYR A 75 -4.86 21.49 -10.76
N TYR A 76 -5.84 21.20 -11.62
CA TYR A 76 -6.61 19.95 -11.51
C TYR A 76 -5.75 18.75 -11.91
N GLY A 77 -6.16 17.55 -11.51
CA GLY A 77 -5.33 16.37 -11.70
C GLY A 77 -5.97 15.05 -11.31
N GLU A 78 -5.19 13.99 -11.46
CA GLU A 78 -5.51 12.63 -11.04
C GLU A 78 -4.63 12.20 -9.86
N ALA A 79 -5.15 11.30 -9.04
CA ALA A 79 -4.41 10.75 -7.90
C ALA A 79 -4.50 9.22 -7.88
N MET A 80 -3.40 8.57 -7.50
CA MET A 80 -3.27 7.11 -7.45
C MET A 80 -2.72 6.68 -6.10
N ALA A 81 -3.35 5.69 -5.47
CA ALA A 81 -2.88 5.06 -4.25
C ALA A 81 -3.15 3.55 -4.29
N LEU A 82 -2.34 2.80 -3.56
CA LEU A 82 -2.46 1.35 -3.43
C LEU A 82 -2.74 0.98 -1.98
N GLY A 83 -3.40 -0.15 -1.78
CA GLY A 83 -3.53 -0.80 -0.49
C GLY A 83 -3.53 -2.30 -0.67
N ASP A 84 -2.77 -3.00 0.19
CA ASP A 84 -2.66 -4.46 0.18
C ASP A 84 -2.27 -4.97 1.56
N ARG A 85 -3.00 -5.98 2.05
CA ARG A 85 -2.77 -6.67 3.33
C ARG A 85 -2.88 -8.18 3.22
N THR A 86 -2.38 -8.74 2.12
CA THR A 86 -2.37 -10.18 1.83
C THR A 86 -2.01 -11.09 3.02
N PRO A 87 -1.00 -10.81 3.87
CA PRO A 87 -0.70 -11.67 5.03
C PRO A 87 -1.85 -11.85 6.03
N VAL A 88 -2.78 -10.89 6.11
CA VAL A 88 -3.97 -10.98 6.98
C VAL A 88 -4.94 -12.06 6.50
N ALA A 89 -4.94 -12.39 5.20
CA ALA A 89 -5.83 -13.38 4.62
C ALA A 89 -5.64 -14.78 5.22
N LEU A 90 -4.42 -15.10 5.71
CA LEU A 90 -4.11 -16.34 6.40
C LEU A 90 -4.97 -16.56 7.67
N LEU A 91 -5.47 -15.49 8.28
CA LEU A 91 -6.32 -15.53 9.47
C LEU A 91 -7.77 -15.15 9.14
N ASP A 92 -7.97 -14.12 8.32
CA ASP A 92 -9.28 -13.63 7.94
C ASP A 92 -9.26 -12.99 6.53
N PHE A 93 -9.75 -13.75 5.53
CA PHE A 93 -9.89 -13.33 4.14
C PHE A 93 -10.65 -12.01 3.99
N ALA A 94 -11.77 -11.85 4.70
CA ALA A 94 -12.61 -10.67 4.59
C ALA A 94 -11.95 -9.45 5.25
N ALA A 95 -11.20 -9.64 6.35
CA ALA A 95 -10.44 -8.57 6.97
C ALA A 95 -9.30 -8.08 6.06
N SER A 96 -8.60 -8.99 5.37
CA SER A 96 -7.58 -8.63 4.38
C SER A 96 -8.14 -7.71 3.31
N ALA A 97 -9.27 -8.07 2.69
CA ALA A 97 -9.93 -7.26 1.67
C ALA A 97 -10.38 -5.88 2.21
N ARG A 98 -10.95 -5.82 3.41
CA ARG A 98 -11.34 -4.55 4.05
C ARG A 98 -10.14 -3.65 4.34
N LEU A 99 -9.04 -4.23 4.81
CA LEU A 99 -7.80 -3.50 5.09
C LEU A 99 -7.17 -2.97 3.80
N ALA A 100 -7.18 -3.73 2.71
CA ALA A 100 -6.68 -3.28 1.41
C ALA A 100 -7.44 -2.02 0.93
N VAL A 101 -8.77 -2.03 1.00
CA VAL A 101 -9.59 -0.84 0.68
C VAL A 101 -9.30 0.32 1.65
N GLY A 102 -9.21 0.03 2.95
CA GLY A 102 -8.90 1.05 3.97
C GLY A 102 -7.52 1.68 3.81
N GLU A 103 -6.50 0.90 3.46
CA GLU A 103 -5.14 1.38 3.20
C GLU A 103 -5.09 2.25 1.95
N ALA A 104 -5.73 1.85 0.84
CA ALA A 104 -5.80 2.67 -0.35
C ALA A 104 -6.47 4.04 -0.08
N LEU A 105 -7.54 4.05 0.74
CA LEU A 105 -8.21 5.28 1.16
C LEU A 105 -7.34 6.15 2.08
N THR A 106 -6.65 5.56 3.06
CA THR A 106 -5.79 6.32 3.98
C THR A 106 -4.56 6.88 3.28
N ASN A 107 -4.00 6.16 2.30
CA ASN A 107 -2.88 6.62 1.48
C ASN A 107 -3.24 7.83 0.59
N ILE A 108 -4.47 7.91 0.09
CA ILE A 108 -4.92 9.01 -0.78
C ILE A 108 -5.62 10.15 -0.02
N ALA A 109 -5.87 10.00 1.28
CA ALA A 109 -6.70 10.91 2.07
C ALA A 109 -6.16 12.34 2.19
N ALA A 110 -4.85 12.53 2.08
CA ALA A 110 -4.21 13.85 2.14
C ALA A 110 -4.27 14.62 0.80
N THR A 111 -4.91 14.07 -0.23
CA THR A 111 -5.09 14.70 -1.54
C THR A 111 -6.48 15.34 -1.65
N GLN A 112 -6.56 16.55 -2.20
CA GLN A 112 -7.80 17.32 -2.31
C GLN A 112 -8.75 16.75 -3.40
N ILE A 113 -9.49 15.69 -3.06
CA ILE A 113 -10.44 15.03 -3.98
C ILE A 113 -11.88 15.54 -3.81
N GLY A 114 -12.29 15.82 -2.57
CA GLY A 114 -13.67 16.16 -2.23
C GLY A 114 -14.52 14.92 -1.93
N ASP A 115 -15.61 14.72 -2.67
CA ASP A 115 -16.52 13.59 -2.45
C ASP A 115 -15.81 12.24 -2.69
N ILE A 116 -15.90 11.33 -1.72
CA ILE A 116 -15.35 9.98 -1.78
C ILE A 116 -15.86 9.18 -3.00
N LYS A 117 -17.05 9.50 -3.51
CA LYS A 117 -17.60 8.86 -4.73
C LYS A 117 -16.76 9.11 -5.99
N ARG A 118 -15.85 10.08 -5.97
CA ARG A 118 -14.87 10.31 -7.04
C ARG A 118 -13.75 9.25 -7.04
N ILE A 119 -13.48 8.61 -5.92
CA ILE A 119 -12.49 7.54 -5.81
C ILE A 119 -13.03 6.28 -6.48
N LYS A 120 -12.29 5.74 -7.46
CA LYS A 120 -12.60 4.49 -8.15
C LYS A 120 -11.51 3.48 -7.84
N LEU A 121 -11.93 2.25 -7.55
CA LEU A 121 -11.01 1.18 -7.17
C LEU A 121 -10.88 0.17 -8.31
N SER A 122 -9.65 -0.26 -8.58
CA SER A 122 -9.37 -1.48 -9.33
C SER A 122 -9.11 -2.60 -8.33
N ALA A 123 -9.94 -3.63 -8.34
CA ALA A 123 -9.79 -4.80 -7.47
C ALA A 123 -9.13 -5.93 -8.27
N ASN A 124 -7.86 -6.21 -7.97
CA ASN A 124 -7.10 -7.29 -8.58
C ASN A 124 -7.03 -8.45 -7.57
N TRP A 125 -7.63 -9.59 -7.94
CA TRP A 125 -7.74 -10.76 -7.07
C TRP A 125 -6.68 -11.79 -7.43
N MET A 126 -5.90 -12.17 -6.43
CA MET A 126 -4.93 -13.26 -6.52
C MET A 126 -5.29 -14.30 -5.47
N GLY A 127 -5.37 -15.57 -5.88
CA GLY A 127 -5.73 -16.68 -5.01
C GLY A 127 -5.28 -18.01 -5.61
N ALA A 128 -4.99 -18.98 -4.75
CA ALA A 128 -4.63 -20.33 -5.16
C ALA A 128 -5.89 -21.20 -5.27
N ALA A 129 -6.67 -21.02 -6.34
CA ALA A 129 -7.93 -21.73 -6.55
C ALA A 129 -7.75 -23.26 -6.41
N GLY A 130 -8.63 -23.90 -5.63
CA GLY A 130 -8.56 -25.33 -5.32
C GLY A 130 -7.63 -25.71 -4.17
N HIS A 131 -6.87 -24.77 -3.60
CA HIS A 131 -6.16 -25.01 -2.34
C HIS A 131 -7.17 -25.05 -1.17
N PRO A 132 -7.11 -26.04 -0.26
CA PRO A 132 -8.09 -26.18 0.82
C PRO A 132 -8.23 -24.91 1.68
N GLY A 133 -9.37 -24.23 1.56
CA GLY A 133 -9.70 -23.02 2.32
C GLY A 133 -9.45 -21.70 1.60
N GLU A 134 -8.94 -21.71 0.36
CA GLU A 134 -8.63 -20.53 -0.47
C GLU A 134 -9.67 -20.28 -1.59
N ASP A 135 -10.85 -20.92 -1.51
CA ASP A 135 -12.00 -20.74 -2.42
C ASP A 135 -13.07 -19.80 -1.84
#